data_AF-A0A2N1WDH0-F1
#
_entry.id   AF-A0A2N1WDH0-F1
#
_cell.length_a   1.000
_cell.length_b   1.000
_cell.length_c   1.000
_cell.angle_alpha   90.00
_cell.angle_beta   90.00
_cell.angle_gamma   90.00
#
_symmetry.space_group_name_H-M   'P 1'
#
loop_
_entity.id
_entity.type
_entity.pdbx_description
1 polymer ?
#
loop_
_entity_poly.entity_id
_entity_poly.type
_entity_poly.pdbx_seq_one_letter_code
_entity_poly.pdbx_strand_id
1 'polypeptide(L)'
;MARLNAGIDALTARDIKRPQTADVANLHREFASHPARGITPARMAEILISAEQGDIIAQYELFEDMEERDAHIFAEMSKRRRAVSGLPWSVEPPSNPSAREKRAAQQLHQLLQSLPDFDEMLFDITDAIGKGFSCLEFDGWERTDGVWLPKAVIHRPQTWFKLPRAFKQEIRLRDHSADGAPLQPLGWITHTHKAKSGYIERSGLFRVLVWPYLFKVYSVGDLQEFLEIYGIPMRIGKYPSGTGEPEKATLLRALLSIGRNAAGIIPDGMTIDFEEAAKGDPQAFELMIDWAERSVSKAILGATLTSQADRGSNTNALGNVHNDVRIDLRD
;
A
#
# COMPACT_ATOMS: atom_id res chain seq x y z
N MET A 1 17.07 30.29 9.30
CA MET A 1 16.93 30.17 10.77
C MET A 1 15.46 30.18 11.14
N ALA A 2 14.79 29.03 11.12
CA ALA A 2 13.44 28.90 11.64
C ALA A 2 13.52 28.93 13.18
N ARG A 3 12.85 29.88 13.82
CA ARG A 3 12.79 29.97 15.28
C ARG A 3 12.05 28.73 15.81
N LEU A 4 12.76 27.88 16.55
CA LEU A 4 12.24 26.76 17.34
C LEU A 4 11.42 27.21 18.59
N ASN A 5 11.17 28.51 18.76
CA ASN A 5 10.85 29.10 20.08
C ASN A 5 9.39 29.57 20.23
N ALA A 6 8.39 28.78 19.87
CA ALA A 6 6.99 29.14 20.19
C ALA A 6 6.16 28.06 20.88
N GLY A 7 6.72 26.86 21.12
CA GLY A 7 5.99 25.77 21.79
C GLY A 7 6.81 24.94 22.79
N ILE A 8 8.09 25.26 22.99
CA ILE A 8 8.99 24.51 23.88
C ILE A 8 8.85 24.98 25.34
N ASP A 9 8.42 26.22 25.58
CA ASP A 9 8.49 26.88 26.88
C ASP A 9 7.53 26.33 27.97
N ALA A 10 6.71 25.31 27.65
CA ALA A 10 5.80 24.65 28.59
C ALA A 10 5.99 23.12 28.70
N LEU A 11 6.94 22.52 27.97
CA LEU A 11 7.16 21.07 28.01
C LEU A 11 8.05 20.68 29.19
N THR A 12 7.51 19.84 30.08
CA THR A 12 8.28 19.24 31.16
C THR A 12 8.84 17.87 30.73
N ALA A 13 9.92 17.43 31.37
CA ALA A 13 10.46 16.08 31.15
C ALA A 13 9.43 14.97 31.46
N ARG A 14 8.40 15.28 32.25
CA ARG A 14 7.29 14.34 32.53
C ARG A 14 6.40 14.16 31.29
N ASP A 15 6.18 15.22 30.52
CA ASP A 15 5.27 15.20 29.39
C ASP A 15 5.79 14.33 28.25
N ILE A 16 7.11 14.20 28.13
CA ILE A 16 7.78 13.41 27.08
C ILE A 16 8.25 12.02 27.56
N LYS A 17 7.83 11.55 28.74
CA LYS A 17 8.26 10.24 29.28
C LYS A 17 7.47 9.04 28.76
N ARG A 18 6.33 9.28 28.11
CA ARG A 18 5.42 8.28 27.55
C ARG A 18 4.92 8.75 26.17
N PRO A 19 4.48 7.84 25.28
CA PRO A 19 3.89 8.21 24.01
C PRO A 19 2.58 9.01 24.22
N GLN A 20 2.28 9.93 23.30
CA GLN A 20 1.05 10.72 23.33
C GLN A 20 -0.19 9.83 23.18
N THR A 21 -0.07 8.75 22.39
CA THR A 21 -1.14 7.77 22.15
C THR A 21 -1.51 6.94 23.39
N ALA A 22 -0.69 6.93 24.44
CA ALA A 22 -1.03 6.30 25.72
C ALA A 22 -2.31 6.88 26.35
N ASP A 23 -2.66 8.13 26.03
CA ASP A 23 -3.89 8.79 26.50
C ASP A 23 -5.09 8.56 25.58
N VAL A 24 -4.93 7.83 24.47
CA VAL A 24 -5.94 7.60 23.43
C VAL A 24 -6.12 6.09 23.18
N ALA A 25 -6.52 5.37 24.21
CA ALA A 25 -6.55 3.90 24.24
C ALA A 25 -7.43 3.23 23.16
N ASN A 26 -8.40 3.94 22.58
CA ASN A 26 -9.26 3.40 21.52
C ASN A 26 -8.48 3.15 20.22
N LEU A 27 -7.51 3.99 19.85
CA LEU A 27 -6.73 3.84 18.62
C LEU A 27 -6.01 2.48 18.55
N HIS A 28 -5.57 1.97 19.71
CA HIS A 28 -4.90 0.68 19.83
C HIS A 28 -5.84 -0.54 19.69
N ARG A 29 -7.16 -0.34 19.67
CA ARG A 29 -8.17 -1.41 19.64
C ARG A 29 -9.02 -1.41 18.38
N GLU A 30 -8.79 -0.47 17.47
CA GLU A 30 -9.52 -0.39 16.21
C GLU A 30 -8.98 -1.42 15.22
N PHE A 31 -9.89 -2.07 14.50
CA PHE A 31 -9.58 -3.00 13.41
C PHE A 31 -9.92 -2.36 12.08
N ALA A 32 -9.08 -2.57 11.07
CA ALA A 32 -9.33 -2.06 9.73
C ALA A 32 -10.60 -2.68 9.13
N SER A 33 -11.33 -1.88 8.33
CA SER A 33 -12.58 -2.32 7.69
C SER A 33 -12.37 -3.02 6.34
N HIS A 34 -11.14 -3.00 5.81
CA HIS A 34 -10.72 -3.61 4.54
C HIS A 34 -11.63 -3.23 3.35
N PRO A 35 -11.71 -1.93 3.01
CA PRO A 35 -12.63 -1.41 1.98
C PRO A 35 -12.34 -1.94 0.56
N ALA A 36 -11.19 -2.56 0.31
CA ALA A 36 -10.91 -3.20 -0.98
C ALA A 36 -11.75 -4.47 -1.24
N ARG A 37 -12.40 -5.03 -0.21
CA ARG A 37 -13.28 -6.19 -0.39
C ARG A 37 -14.59 -5.76 -1.05
N GLY A 38 -14.87 -6.29 -2.24
CA GLY A 38 -16.07 -5.93 -3.00
C GLY A 38 -16.06 -4.48 -3.50
N ILE A 39 -14.86 -3.92 -3.71
CA ILE A 39 -14.69 -2.56 -4.20
C ILE A 39 -15.31 -2.39 -5.58
N THR A 40 -16.03 -1.29 -5.80
CA THR A 40 -16.61 -0.91 -7.09
C THR A 40 -16.11 0.48 -7.52
N PRO A 41 -16.23 0.86 -8.81
CA PRO A 41 -15.87 2.22 -9.24
C PRO A 41 -16.60 3.32 -8.47
N ALA A 42 -17.90 3.13 -8.20
CA ALA A 42 -18.70 4.07 -7.42
C ALA A 42 -18.19 4.18 -5.97
N ARG A 43 -17.97 3.03 -5.31
CA ARG A 43 -17.46 3.00 -3.94
C ARG A 43 -16.06 3.60 -3.81
N MET A 44 -15.19 3.35 -4.79
CA MET A 44 -13.87 3.95 -4.85
C MET A 44 -13.95 5.48 -4.96
N ALA A 45 -14.79 6.01 -5.85
CA ALA A 45 -15.00 7.44 -5.97
C ALA A 45 -15.54 8.06 -4.67
N GLU A 46 -16.50 7.41 -4.01
CA GLU A 46 -17.02 7.84 -2.70
C GLU A 46 -15.92 7.95 -1.64
N ILE A 47 -15.07 6.93 -1.52
CA ILE A 47 -13.95 6.91 -0.55
C ILE A 47 -13.02 8.11 -0.81
N LEU A 48 -12.66 8.35 -2.07
CA LEU A 48 -11.76 9.46 -2.43
C LEU A 48 -12.39 10.84 -2.16
N ILE A 49 -13.70 10.99 -2.39
CA ILE A 49 -14.46 12.23 -2.11
C ILE A 49 -14.60 12.44 -0.60
N SER A 50 -14.88 11.37 0.16
CA SER A 50 -14.99 11.39 1.62
C SER A 50 -13.68 11.85 2.27
N ALA A 51 -12.53 11.35 1.78
CA ALA A 51 -11.21 11.82 2.20
C ALA A 51 -11.02 13.31 1.92
N GLU A 52 -11.42 13.79 0.74
CA GLU A 52 -11.38 15.22 0.44
C GLU A 52 -12.25 16.02 1.43
N GLN A 53 -13.35 15.47 1.93
CA GLN A 53 -14.20 16.12 2.93
C GLN A 53 -13.67 16.02 4.37
N GLY A 54 -12.53 15.36 4.59
CA GLY A 54 -11.84 15.24 5.88
C GLY A 54 -11.98 13.88 6.56
N ASP A 55 -12.79 12.96 6.02
CA ASP A 55 -12.87 11.58 6.50
C ASP A 55 -11.93 10.68 5.70
N ILE A 56 -10.71 10.55 6.22
CA ILE A 56 -9.60 9.91 5.53
C ILE A 56 -9.47 8.40 5.80
N ILE A 57 -10.24 7.85 6.75
CA ILE A 57 -9.99 6.51 7.29
C ILE A 57 -10.11 5.45 6.19
N ALA A 58 -11.25 5.40 5.49
CA ALA A 58 -11.49 4.42 4.44
C ALA A 58 -10.50 4.55 3.27
N GLN A 59 -9.98 5.75 3.01
CA GLN A 59 -8.96 5.94 1.98
C GLN A 59 -7.64 5.30 2.39
N TYR A 60 -7.19 5.54 3.62
CA TYR A 60 -5.92 5.00 4.09
C TYR A 60 -5.97 3.49 4.30
N GLU A 61 -7.09 2.94 4.77
CA GLU A 61 -7.31 1.49 4.79
C GLU A 61 -7.33 0.90 3.37
N LEU A 62 -7.93 1.59 2.39
CA LEU A 62 -7.87 1.16 0.99
C LEU A 62 -6.44 1.14 0.47
N PHE A 63 -5.61 2.13 0.83
CA PHE A 63 -4.21 2.17 0.42
C PHE A 63 -3.39 1.03 1.03
N GLU A 64 -3.61 0.70 2.30
CA GLU A 64 -3.01 -0.50 2.93
C GLU A 64 -3.45 -1.77 2.21
N ASP A 65 -4.76 -1.96 2.01
CA ASP A 65 -5.30 -3.13 1.31
C ASP A 65 -4.69 -3.30 -0.09
N MET A 66 -4.47 -2.20 -0.82
CA MET A 66 -3.84 -2.23 -2.14
C MET A 66 -2.40 -2.73 -2.08
N GLU A 67 -1.62 -2.28 -1.09
CA GLU A 67 -0.23 -2.70 -0.90
C GLU A 67 -0.13 -4.16 -0.44
N GLU A 68 -1.08 -4.64 0.36
CA GLU A 68 -1.15 -6.04 0.82
C GLU A 68 -1.64 -7.01 -0.27
N ARG A 69 -2.50 -6.55 -1.19
CA ARG A 69 -3.21 -7.43 -2.13
C ARG A 69 -2.66 -7.39 -3.56
N ASP A 70 -1.92 -6.35 -3.95
CA ASP A 70 -1.31 -6.27 -5.29
C ASP A 70 0.22 -6.42 -5.21
N ALA A 71 0.70 -7.61 -5.61
CA ALA A 71 2.12 -7.94 -5.59
C ALA A 71 2.99 -7.00 -6.46
N HIS A 72 2.43 -6.42 -7.53
CA HIS A 72 3.16 -5.52 -8.41
C HIS A 72 3.31 -4.14 -7.78
N ILE A 73 2.24 -3.61 -7.18
CA ILE A 73 2.31 -2.39 -6.36
C ILE A 73 3.34 -2.55 -5.23
N PHE A 74 3.25 -3.65 -4.47
CA PHE A 74 4.20 -3.94 -3.38
C PHE A 74 5.66 -3.96 -3.88
N ALA A 75 5.92 -4.63 -5.00
CA ALA A 75 7.26 -4.76 -5.56
C ALA A 75 7.84 -3.41 -6.00
N GLU A 76 7.07 -2.60 -6.73
CA GLU A 76 7.51 -1.31 -7.25
C GLU A 76 7.67 -0.27 -6.13
N MET A 77 6.73 -0.22 -5.17
CA MET A 77 6.86 0.64 -3.98
C MET A 77 8.08 0.26 -3.15
N SER A 78 8.31 -1.04 -2.93
CA SER A 78 9.47 -1.54 -2.20
C SER A 78 10.80 -1.15 -2.87
N LYS A 79 10.89 -1.18 -4.21
CA LYS A 79 12.07 -0.71 -4.95
C LYS A 79 12.33 0.78 -4.69
N ARG A 80 11.30 1.62 -4.80
CA ARG A 80 11.42 3.06 -4.60
C ARG A 80 11.80 3.43 -3.17
N ARG A 81 11.13 2.83 -2.18
CA ARG A 81 11.39 3.06 -0.75
C ARG A 81 12.82 2.65 -0.38
N ARG A 82 13.27 1.47 -0.80
CA ARG A 82 14.64 1.00 -0.55
C ARG A 82 15.73 1.81 -1.26
N ALA A 83 15.42 2.39 -2.43
CA ALA A 83 16.37 3.28 -3.11
C ALA A 83 16.68 4.54 -2.29
N VAL A 84 15.71 5.01 -1.50
CA VAL A 84 15.87 6.17 -0.60
C VAL A 84 16.45 5.75 0.75
N SER A 85 15.91 4.70 1.39
CA SER A 85 16.38 4.28 2.71
C SER A 85 17.78 3.67 2.69
N GLY A 86 18.25 3.17 1.54
CA GLY A 86 19.59 2.61 1.36
C GLY A 86 20.69 3.64 1.06
N LEU A 87 20.39 4.94 1.12
CA LEU A 87 21.39 5.97 0.82
C LEU A 87 22.38 6.16 1.96
N PRO A 88 23.67 6.42 1.65
CA PRO A 88 24.58 6.88 2.67
C PRO A 88 24.12 8.23 3.19
N TRP A 89 24.09 8.37 4.52
CA TRP A 89 23.72 9.60 5.19
C TRP A 89 24.88 10.10 6.05
N SER A 90 24.89 11.41 6.29
CA SER A 90 25.86 12.10 7.15
C SER A 90 25.17 13.25 7.86
N VAL A 91 25.68 13.62 9.04
CA VAL A 91 25.24 14.84 9.74
C VAL A 91 26.32 15.88 9.55
N GLU A 92 26.04 16.83 8.66
CA GLU A 92 26.98 17.90 8.33
C GLU A 92 26.77 19.11 9.26
N PRO A 93 27.85 19.74 9.74
CA PRO A 93 27.74 20.99 10.46
C PRO A 93 27.26 22.13 9.53
N PRO A 94 26.71 23.23 10.07
CA PRO A 94 26.32 24.38 9.25
C PRO A 94 27.52 25.00 8.53
N SER A 95 27.26 25.80 7.49
CA SER A 95 28.31 26.57 6.80
C SER A 95 29.08 27.48 7.76
N ASN A 96 30.41 27.51 7.65
CA ASN A 96 31.34 28.22 8.55
C ASN A 96 31.16 27.85 10.05
N PRO A 97 31.29 26.57 10.42
CA PRO A 97 30.92 26.12 11.75
C PRO A 97 32.00 26.47 12.78
N SER A 98 31.55 26.87 13.97
CA SER A 98 32.36 26.94 15.16
C SER A 98 32.90 25.55 15.55
N ALA A 99 33.95 25.51 16.37
CA ALA A 99 34.47 24.27 16.92
C ALA A 99 33.43 23.51 17.78
N ARG A 100 32.41 24.19 18.30
CA ARG A 100 31.31 23.57 19.05
C ARG A 100 30.34 22.88 18.09
N GLU A 101 29.96 23.52 17.00
CA GLU A 101 29.04 22.95 16.01
C GLU A 101 29.64 21.73 15.30
N LYS A 102 30.94 21.77 14.96
CA LYS A 102 31.65 20.60 14.41
C LYS A 102 31.58 19.39 15.35
N ARG A 103 31.84 19.62 16.66
CA ARG A 103 31.75 18.57 17.67
C ARG A 103 30.33 18.05 17.85
N ALA A 104 29.33 18.94 17.87
CA ALA A 104 27.93 18.56 18.01
C ALA A 104 27.44 17.71 16.82
N ALA A 105 27.81 18.07 15.58
CA ALA A 105 27.47 17.29 14.39
C ALA A 105 28.09 15.89 14.44
N GLN A 106 29.37 15.79 14.79
CA GLN A 106 30.06 14.50 14.94
C GLN A 106 29.44 13.63 16.05
N GLN A 107 29.10 14.23 17.20
CA GLN A 107 28.43 13.52 18.29
C GLN A 107 27.05 13.02 17.88
N LEU A 108 26.26 13.85 17.20
CA LEU A 108 24.94 13.44 16.71
C LEU A 108 25.04 12.33 15.65
N HIS A 109 26.02 12.42 14.75
CA HIS A 109 26.26 11.37 13.76
C HIS A 109 26.54 10.01 14.43
N GLN A 110 27.46 9.98 15.40
CA GLN A 110 27.78 8.77 16.17
C GLN A 110 26.57 8.23 16.94
N LEU A 111 25.77 9.13 17.51
CA LEU A 111 24.56 8.78 18.24
C LEU A 111 23.50 8.14 17.35
N LEU A 112 23.25 8.72 16.17
CA LEU A 112 22.30 8.16 15.21
C LEU A 112 22.79 6.83 14.64
N GLN A 113 24.10 6.67 14.41
CA GLN A 113 24.69 5.40 13.97
C GLN A 113 24.61 4.29 15.02
N SER A 114 24.55 4.63 16.31
CA SER A 114 24.46 3.64 17.38
C SER A 114 23.02 3.25 17.73
N LEU A 115 22.01 3.92 17.17
CA LEU A 115 20.60 3.54 17.33
C LEU A 115 20.33 2.24 16.55
N PRO A 116 19.89 1.16 17.23
CA PRO A 116 19.65 -0.13 16.57
C PRO A 116 18.64 -0.06 15.41
N ASP A 117 17.59 0.76 15.56
CA ASP A 117 16.44 0.77 14.65
C ASP A 117 16.45 1.98 13.68
N PHE A 118 17.61 2.63 13.49
CA PHE A 118 17.68 3.85 12.67
C PHE A 118 17.34 3.59 11.20
N ASP A 119 17.81 2.48 10.63
CA ASP A 119 17.53 2.12 9.23
C ASP A 119 16.05 1.77 9.01
N GLU A 120 15.41 1.13 10.00
CA GLU A 120 13.97 0.85 10.00
C GLU A 120 13.17 2.16 10.07
N MET A 121 13.56 3.09 10.94
CA MET A 121 12.96 4.42 11.03
C MET A 121 13.07 5.19 9.69
N LEU A 122 14.23 5.11 9.02
CA LEU A 122 14.42 5.68 7.69
C LEU A 122 13.57 4.98 6.63
N PHE A 123 13.28 3.69 6.76
CA PHE A 123 12.36 3.00 5.86
C PHE A 123 10.90 3.37 6.14
N ASP A 124 10.48 3.42 7.39
CA ASP A 124 9.10 3.73 7.82
C ASP A 124 8.67 5.15 7.44
N ILE A 125 9.58 6.11 7.50
CA ILE A 125 9.28 7.48 7.07
C ILE A 125 8.98 7.56 5.56
N THR A 126 9.51 6.63 4.75
CA THR A 126 9.24 6.57 3.30
C THR A 126 7.84 6.04 2.96
N ASP A 127 7.08 5.53 3.93
CA ASP A 127 5.67 5.17 3.74
C ASP A 127 4.82 6.37 3.24
N ALA A 128 5.25 7.58 3.59
CA ALA A 128 4.69 8.83 3.08
C ALA A 128 4.73 8.93 1.54
N ILE A 129 5.65 8.24 0.84
CA ILE A 129 5.72 8.26 -0.62
C ILE A 129 4.42 7.73 -1.23
N GLY A 130 3.92 6.61 -0.71
CA GLY A 130 2.66 6.03 -1.14
C GLY A 130 1.46 6.82 -0.60
N LYS A 131 1.47 7.12 0.70
CA LYS A 131 0.29 7.57 1.46
C LYS A 131 0.21 9.09 1.65
N GLY A 132 1.20 9.85 1.19
CA GLY A 132 1.28 11.31 1.29
C GLY A 132 1.81 11.82 2.62
N PHE A 133 1.67 11.07 3.71
CA PHE A 133 2.37 11.35 4.96
C PHE A 133 2.69 10.08 5.75
N SER A 134 3.66 10.17 6.66
CA SER A 134 4.03 9.15 7.63
C SER A 134 4.32 9.81 8.97
N CYS A 135 3.98 9.13 10.06
CA CYS A 135 4.15 9.63 11.43
C CYS A 135 4.74 8.51 12.28
N LEU A 136 5.88 8.80 12.88
CA LEU A 136 6.56 7.89 13.80
C LEU A 136 6.54 8.53 15.19
N GLU A 137 6.03 7.79 16.16
CA GLU A 137 5.87 8.23 17.55
C GLU A 137 7.09 7.83 18.38
N PHE A 138 7.55 8.73 19.24
CA PHE A 138 8.54 8.38 20.26
C PHE A 138 7.84 7.71 21.43
N ASP A 139 8.31 6.53 21.83
CA ASP A 139 7.83 5.80 23.01
C ASP A 139 8.36 6.41 24.33
N GLY A 140 8.33 7.74 24.39
CA GLY A 140 8.97 8.54 25.43
C GLY A 140 10.48 8.63 25.31
N TRP A 141 11.04 9.50 26.14
CA TRP A 141 12.47 9.78 26.22
C TRP A 141 13.10 9.16 27.46
N GLU A 142 14.36 8.78 27.32
CA GLU A 142 15.21 8.32 28.40
C GLU A 142 16.61 8.91 28.31
N ARG A 143 17.37 8.75 29.40
CA ARG A 143 18.72 9.27 29.50
C ARG A 143 19.72 8.12 29.50
N THR A 144 20.50 8.02 28.42
CA THR A 144 21.52 6.98 28.21
C THR A 144 22.87 7.67 28.12
N ASP A 145 23.82 7.27 28.98
CA ASP A 145 25.16 7.86 29.09
C ASP A 145 25.18 9.40 29.18
N GLY A 146 24.18 9.95 29.88
CA GLY A 146 24.05 11.39 30.09
C GLY A 146 23.36 12.16 28.96
N VAL A 147 23.04 11.52 27.83
CA VAL A 147 22.35 12.08 26.66
C VAL A 147 20.88 11.65 26.67
N TRP A 148 19.98 12.53 26.20
CA TRP A 148 18.57 12.20 26.04
C TRP A 148 18.32 11.55 24.67
N LEU A 149 17.66 10.40 24.66
CA LEU A 149 17.30 9.63 23.47
C LEU A 149 15.84 9.16 23.55
N PRO A 150 15.13 9.03 22.42
CA PRO A 150 13.89 8.27 22.37
C PRO A 150 14.16 6.82 22.76
N LYS A 151 13.28 6.22 23.58
CA LYS A 151 13.37 4.80 23.94
C LYS A 151 13.17 3.88 22.73
N ALA A 152 12.19 4.25 21.92
CA ALA A 152 11.86 3.62 20.65
C ALA A 152 11.17 4.67 19.77
N VAL A 153 11.18 4.42 18.46
CA VAL A 153 10.49 5.22 17.46
C VAL A 153 9.59 4.28 16.67
N ILE A 154 8.27 4.48 16.74
CA ILE A 154 7.28 3.50 16.29
C ILE A 154 6.41 4.13 15.20
N HIS A 155 6.36 3.51 14.01
CA HIS A 155 5.41 3.89 12.96
C HIS A 155 3.96 3.77 13.45
N ARG A 156 3.14 4.78 13.16
CA ARG A 156 1.70 4.78 13.41
C ARG A 156 0.92 4.90 12.10
N PRO A 157 -0.15 4.11 11.92
CA PRO A 157 -0.92 4.14 10.68
C PRO A 157 -1.64 5.49 10.50
N GLN A 158 -1.83 5.90 9.25
CA GLN A 158 -2.41 7.20 8.89
C GLN A 158 -3.84 7.36 9.42
N THR A 159 -4.56 6.25 9.66
CA THR A 159 -5.91 6.20 10.26
C THR A 159 -5.96 6.71 11.71
N TRP A 160 -4.81 6.83 12.38
CA TRP A 160 -4.72 7.43 13.72
C TRP A 160 -4.73 8.95 13.69
N PHE A 161 -4.74 9.56 12.51
CA PHE A 161 -4.64 11.01 12.36
C PHE A 161 -5.89 11.60 11.71
N LYS A 162 -6.00 12.92 11.83
CA LYS A 162 -6.98 13.77 11.17
C LYS A 162 -6.25 14.87 10.40
N LEU A 163 -6.86 15.30 9.30
CA LEU A 163 -6.41 16.41 8.47
C LEU A 163 -7.50 17.49 8.45
N PRO A 164 -7.70 18.25 9.55
CA PRO A 164 -8.74 19.27 9.60
C PRO A 164 -8.54 20.31 8.49
N ARG A 165 -9.65 20.70 7.85
CA ARG A 165 -9.65 21.78 6.85
C ARG A 165 -9.57 23.14 7.55
N ALA A 166 -8.35 23.60 7.78
CA ALA A 166 -8.05 24.94 8.26
C ALA A 166 -7.25 25.73 7.21
N PHE A 167 -6.97 27.01 7.48
CA PHE A 167 -6.13 27.87 6.63
C PHE A 167 -4.75 27.24 6.37
N LYS A 168 -4.24 26.47 7.33
CA LYS A 168 -3.04 25.65 7.20
C LYS A 168 -3.42 24.20 7.49
N GLN A 169 -3.13 23.29 6.56
CA GLN A 169 -3.27 21.86 6.83
C GLN A 169 -2.21 21.42 7.84
N GLU A 170 -2.69 20.70 8.85
CA GLU A 170 -1.87 20.15 9.93
C GLU A 170 -2.27 18.69 10.14
N ILE A 171 -1.28 17.83 10.35
CA ILE A 171 -1.52 16.46 10.81
C ILE A 171 -1.82 16.54 12.31
N ARG A 172 -2.98 16.04 12.72
CA ARG A 172 -3.41 16.01 14.12
C ARG A 172 -3.71 14.59 14.54
N LEU A 173 -3.41 14.25 15.79
CA LEU A 173 -3.77 12.95 16.35
C LEU A 173 -5.29 12.88 16.48
N ARG A 174 -5.89 11.80 15.98
CA ARG A 174 -7.31 11.56 16.16
C ARG A 174 -7.58 11.21 17.61
N ASP A 175 -8.20 12.14 18.31
CA ASP A 175 -8.72 11.96 19.65
C ASP A 175 -10.25 12.16 19.64
N HIS A 176 -10.84 12.34 20.82
CA HIS A 176 -12.27 12.61 20.97
C HIS A 176 -12.66 14.07 20.62
N SER A 177 -11.72 14.92 20.23
CA SER A 177 -12.01 16.29 19.80
C SER A 177 -12.43 16.34 18.32
N ALA A 178 -13.11 17.42 17.94
CA ALA A 178 -13.60 17.61 16.58
C ALA A 178 -12.45 17.61 15.56
N ASP A 179 -11.42 18.45 15.79
CA ASP A 179 -10.31 18.66 14.86
C ASP A 179 -9.10 17.76 15.09
N GLY A 180 -9.10 16.96 16.16
CA GLY A 180 -7.93 16.21 16.60
C GLY A 180 -6.98 17.04 17.48
N ALA A 181 -6.16 16.34 18.25
CA ALA A 181 -5.14 16.94 19.09
C ALA A 181 -3.90 17.31 18.27
N PRO A 182 -3.28 18.49 18.50
CA PRO A 182 -1.95 18.77 17.95
C PRO A 182 -0.94 17.70 18.35
N LEU A 183 -0.03 17.36 17.44
CA LEU A 183 1.07 16.45 17.76
C LEU A 183 2.00 17.10 18.78
N GLN A 184 2.30 16.37 19.84
CA GLN A 184 3.14 16.84 20.93
C GLN A 184 4.56 17.15 20.42
N PRO A 185 5.13 18.33 20.69
CA PRO A 185 6.51 18.61 20.31
C PRO A 185 7.46 17.65 21.01
N LEU A 186 8.50 17.22 20.28
CA LEU A 186 9.42 16.15 20.71
C LEU A 186 8.75 14.78 20.94
N GLY A 187 7.50 14.56 20.50
CA GLY A 187 6.84 13.26 20.57
C GLY A 187 6.80 12.50 19.24
N TRP A 188 7.12 13.18 18.13
CA TRP A 188 6.84 12.65 16.78
C TRP A 188 7.92 13.06 15.77
N ILE A 189 8.17 12.17 14.82
CA ILE A 189 8.75 12.48 13.51
C ILE A 189 7.59 12.44 12.50
N THR A 190 7.48 13.48 11.68
CA THR A 190 6.48 13.56 10.62
C THR A 190 7.13 13.82 9.28
N HIS A 191 6.65 13.12 8.25
CA HIS A 191 7.03 13.37 6.87
C HIS A 191 5.79 13.57 6.05
N THR A 192 5.66 14.75 5.44
CA THR A 192 4.67 15.02 4.39
C THR A 192 5.37 14.94 3.05
N HIS A 193 5.04 13.92 2.27
CA HIS A 193 5.61 13.72 0.96
C HIS A 193 4.80 14.48 -0.09
N LYS A 194 5.49 15.14 -1.03
CA LYS A 194 4.86 15.93 -2.09
C LYS A 194 5.00 15.23 -3.44
N ALA A 195 4.30 14.11 -3.66
CA ALA A 195 4.30 13.48 -4.99
C ALA A 195 3.58 14.35 -6.05
N LYS A 196 2.65 15.21 -5.60
CA LYS A 196 2.10 16.31 -6.40
C LYS A 196 1.74 17.51 -5.54
N SER A 197 1.58 18.67 -6.16
CA SER A 197 1.05 19.87 -5.51
C SER A 197 -0.41 19.69 -5.08
N GLY A 198 -0.75 20.19 -3.89
CA GLY A 198 -2.12 20.20 -3.36
C GLY A 198 -2.19 19.82 -1.89
N TYR A 199 -3.37 19.36 -1.48
CA TYR A 199 -3.69 18.94 -0.12
C TYR A 199 -3.10 17.56 0.23
N ILE A 200 -2.78 17.34 1.51
CA ILE A 200 -2.07 16.14 2.02
C ILE A 200 -2.82 14.87 1.65
N GLU A 201 -4.13 14.80 1.90
CA GLU A 201 -4.98 13.63 1.65
C GLU A 201 -5.08 13.26 0.16
N ARG A 202 -4.66 14.16 -0.73
CA ARG A 202 -4.66 13.98 -2.18
C ARG A 202 -3.25 13.78 -2.74
N SER A 203 -2.21 13.89 -1.93
CA SER A 203 -0.82 14.02 -2.37
C SER A 203 -0.06 12.70 -2.54
N GLY A 204 -0.52 11.61 -1.92
CA GLY A 204 0.14 10.29 -2.01
C GLY A 204 -0.01 9.63 -3.38
N LEU A 205 0.98 8.84 -3.79
CA LEU A 205 0.95 8.08 -5.05
C LEU A 205 -0.25 7.14 -5.14
N PHE A 206 -0.69 6.56 -4.02
CA PHE A 206 -1.83 5.65 -4.04
C PHE A 206 -3.10 6.29 -4.60
N ARG A 207 -3.25 7.62 -4.54
CA ARG A 207 -4.37 8.36 -5.16
C ARG A 207 -4.49 8.15 -6.66
N VAL A 208 -3.40 7.95 -7.39
CA VAL A 208 -3.45 7.62 -8.83
C VAL A 208 -3.47 6.12 -9.07
N LEU A 209 -2.84 5.34 -8.17
CA LEU A 209 -2.74 3.88 -8.29
C LEU A 209 -4.06 3.15 -8.03
N VAL A 210 -5.04 3.79 -7.36
CA VAL A 210 -6.35 3.18 -7.11
C VAL A 210 -7.05 2.69 -8.38
N TRP A 211 -6.88 3.41 -9.51
CA TRP A 211 -7.54 3.08 -10.77
C TRP A 211 -6.97 1.86 -11.48
N PRO A 212 -5.64 1.78 -11.77
CA PRO A 212 -5.08 0.56 -12.34
C PRO A 212 -5.27 -0.63 -11.41
N TYR A 213 -5.19 -0.45 -10.08
CA TYR A 213 -5.53 -1.52 -9.13
C TYR A 213 -6.97 -2.01 -9.30
N LEU A 214 -7.96 -1.10 -9.32
CA LEU A 214 -9.37 -1.46 -9.49
C LEU A 214 -9.60 -2.26 -10.77
N PHE A 215 -9.12 -1.74 -11.90
CA PHE A 215 -9.33 -2.39 -13.20
C PHE A 215 -8.63 -3.75 -13.28
N LYS A 216 -7.42 -3.87 -12.70
CA LYS A 216 -6.71 -5.15 -12.59
C LYS A 216 -7.49 -6.17 -11.76
N VAL A 217 -8.01 -5.79 -10.59
CA VAL A 217 -8.79 -6.70 -9.73
C VAL A 217 -10.01 -7.24 -10.45
N TYR A 218 -10.74 -6.39 -11.18
CA TYR A 218 -11.88 -6.82 -12.00
C TYR A 218 -11.45 -7.77 -13.12
N SER A 219 -10.44 -7.41 -13.90
CA SER A 219 -9.98 -8.26 -15.02
C SER A 219 -9.40 -9.60 -14.58
N VAL A 220 -8.74 -9.66 -13.42
CA VAL A 220 -8.28 -10.94 -12.84
C VAL A 220 -9.48 -11.79 -12.41
N GLY A 221 -10.50 -11.19 -11.78
CA GLY A 221 -11.73 -11.88 -11.40
C GLY A 221 -12.48 -12.42 -12.62
N ASP A 222 -12.68 -11.59 -13.64
CA ASP A 222 -13.35 -11.98 -14.89
C ASP A 222 -12.58 -13.08 -15.62
N LEU A 223 -11.25 -12.99 -15.65
CA LEU A 223 -10.40 -14.04 -16.23
C LEU A 223 -10.53 -15.35 -15.45
N GLN A 224 -10.60 -15.31 -14.11
CA GLN A 224 -10.81 -16.50 -13.30
C GLN A 224 -12.18 -17.13 -13.60
N GLU A 225 -13.25 -16.34 -13.62
CA GLU A 225 -14.60 -16.83 -13.95
C GLU A 225 -14.64 -17.43 -15.36
N PHE A 226 -14.00 -16.76 -16.32
CA PHE A 226 -13.84 -17.28 -17.68
C PHE A 226 -13.10 -18.63 -17.67
N LEU A 227 -11.97 -18.74 -16.98
CA LEU A 227 -11.20 -19.99 -16.91
C LEU A 227 -11.97 -21.11 -16.18
N GLU A 228 -12.83 -20.80 -15.22
CA GLU A 228 -13.71 -21.77 -14.57
C GLU A 228 -14.77 -22.32 -15.52
N ILE A 229 -15.39 -21.47 -16.33
CA ILE A 229 -16.43 -21.86 -17.31
C ILE A 229 -15.81 -22.66 -18.47
N TYR A 230 -14.72 -22.15 -19.06
CA TYR A 230 -14.15 -22.70 -20.30
C TYR A 230 -13.05 -23.75 -20.06
N GLY A 231 -12.37 -23.70 -18.91
CA GLY A 231 -11.30 -24.66 -18.59
C GLY A 231 -11.82 -26.07 -18.29
N ILE A 232 -13.11 -26.19 -17.97
CA ILE A 232 -13.70 -27.43 -17.46
C ILE A 232 -15.13 -27.62 -18.02
N PRO A 233 -15.29 -28.12 -19.26
CA PRO A 233 -16.61 -28.33 -19.84
C PRO A 233 -17.43 -29.37 -19.06
N MET A 234 -18.72 -29.11 -18.91
CA MET A 234 -19.69 -30.07 -18.38
C MET A 234 -19.76 -31.32 -19.26
N ARG A 235 -19.95 -32.47 -18.63
CA ARG A 235 -20.06 -33.76 -19.33
C ARG A 235 -21.49 -34.27 -19.28
N ILE A 236 -22.01 -34.65 -20.43
CA ILE A 236 -23.33 -35.28 -20.56
C ILE A 236 -23.14 -36.71 -21.06
N GLY A 237 -23.55 -37.69 -20.26
CA GLY A 237 -23.76 -39.05 -20.73
C GLY A 237 -25.15 -39.21 -21.31
N LYS A 238 -25.28 -40.04 -22.34
CA LYS A 238 -26.59 -40.40 -22.89
C LYS A 238 -26.93 -41.85 -22.58
N TYR A 239 -28.22 -42.14 -22.40
CA TYR A 239 -28.71 -43.49 -22.18
C TYR A 239 -29.96 -43.79 -23.04
N PRO A 240 -30.14 -45.04 -23.51
CA PRO A 240 -31.31 -45.42 -24.29
C PRO A 240 -32.65 -45.31 -23.54
N SER A 241 -33.74 -45.12 -24.28
CA SER A 241 -35.09 -45.25 -23.72
C SER A 241 -35.33 -46.67 -23.19
N GLY A 242 -35.74 -46.78 -21.93
CA GLY A 242 -35.95 -48.08 -21.26
C GLY A 242 -34.82 -48.54 -20.35
N THR A 243 -33.70 -47.80 -20.25
CA THR A 243 -32.62 -48.08 -19.28
C THR A 243 -33.13 -48.06 -17.85
N GLY A 244 -32.76 -49.07 -17.06
CA GLY A 244 -33.16 -49.18 -15.65
C GLY A 244 -32.42 -48.20 -14.74
N GLU A 245 -33.02 -47.83 -13.61
CA GLU A 245 -32.41 -46.96 -12.60
C GLU A 245 -30.99 -47.38 -12.13
N PRO A 246 -30.68 -48.69 -11.95
CA PRO A 246 -29.34 -49.11 -11.55
C PRO A 246 -28.26 -48.77 -12.59
N GLU A 247 -28.59 -48.88 -13.88
CA GLU A 247 -27.68 -48.58 -14.99
C GLU A 247 -27.47 -47.07 -15.14
N LYS A 248 -28.55 -46.28 -15.03
CA LYS A 248 -28.46 -44.80 -14.99
C LYS A 248 -27.56 -44.32 -13.85
N ALA A 249 -27.76 -44.86 -12.64
CA ALA A 249 -26.94 -44.52 -11.48
C ALA A 249 -25.47 -44.92 -11.68
N THR A 250 -25.20 -46.03 -12.36
CA THR A 250 -23.85 -46.48 -12.69
C THR A 250 -23.18 -45.55 -13.70
N LEU A 251 -23.89 -45.14 -14.75
CA LEU A 251 -23.41 -44.16 -15.74
C LEU A 251 -23.10 -42.81 -15.08
N LEU A 252 -23.99 -42.29 -14.23
CA LEU A 252 -23.77 -41.04 -13.51
C LEU A 252 -22.55 -41.13 -12.59
N ARG A 253 -22.41 -42.22 -11.82
CA ARG A 253 -21.21 -42.45 -10.98
C ARG A 253 -19.94 -42.55 -11.81
N ALA A 254 -19.98 -43.20 -12.97
CA ALA A 254 -18.84 -43.28 -13.87
C ALA A 254 -18.44 -41.88 -14.35
N LEU A 255 -19.38 -41.04 -14.76
CA LEU A 255 -19.10 -39.66 -15.16
C LEU A 255 -18.53 -38.81 -14.03
N LEU A 256 -19.09 -38.94 -12.82
CA LEU A 256 -18.59 -38.27 -11.61
C LEU A 256 -17.20 -38.79 -11.19
N SER A 257 -16.84 -40.04 -11.52
CA SER A 257 -15.53 -40.60 -11.20
C SER A 257 -14.41 -40.12 -12.13
N ILE A 258 -14.75 -39.65 -13.33
CA ILE A 258 -13.78 -39.20 -14.35
C ILE A 258 -13.33 -37.74 -14.08
N GLY A 259 -13.81 -37.05 -13.04
CA GLY A 259 -13.34 -35.70 -12.70
C GLY A 259 -14.11 -34.98 -11.60
N ARG A 260 -13.71 -33.74 -11.26
CA ARG A 260 -14.33 -32.89 -10.21
C ARG A 260 -15.56 -32.10 -10.70
N ASN A 261 -16.10 -32.37 -11.89
CA ASN A 261 -16.97 -31.45 -12.62
C ASN A 261 -18.47 -31.77 -12.43
N ALA A 262 -19.32 -30.81 -12.80
CA ALA A 262 -20.74 -31.07 -13.04
C ALA A 262 -20.92 -32.10 -14.17
N ALA A 263 -21.63 -33.18 -13.86
CA ALA A 263 -21.97 -34.25 -14.79
C ALA A 263 -23.49 -34.46 -14.80
N GLY A 264 -24.05 -34.65 -15.99
CA GLY A 264 -25.46 -34.96 -16.19
C GLY A 264 -25.63 -36.21 -17.04
N ILE A 265 -26.80 -36.83 -16.94
CA ILE A 265 -27.22 -37.89 -17.84
C ILE A 265 -28.57 -37.54 -18.47
N ILE A 266 -28.75 -37.83 -19.76
CA ILE A 266 -30.00 -37.57 -20.49
C ILE A 266 -30.40 -38.78 -21.37
N PRO A 267 -31.69 -38.97 -21.68
CA PRO A 267 -32.12 -39.96 -22.68
C PRO A 267 -31.58 -39.66 -24.09
N ASP A 268 -31.34 -40.69 -24.91
CA ASP A 268 -30.82 -40.57 -26.29
C ASP A 268 -31.70 -39.75 -27.26
N GLY A 269 -32.94 -39.45 -26.89
CA GLY A 269 -33.86 -38.60 -27.67
C GLY A 269 -33.93 -37.14 -27.19
N MET A 270 -33.22 -36.78 -26.11
CA MET A 270 -33.18 -35.42 -25.59
C MET A 270 -31.85 -34.76 -25.92
N THR A 271 -31.91 -33.47 -26.22
CA THR A 271 -30.74 -32.60 -26.36
C THR A 271 -30.78 -31.55 -25.27
N ILE A 272 -29.62 -31.28 -24.68
CA ILE A 272 -29.39 -30.07 -23.90
C ILE A 272 -28.54 -29.18 -24.79
N ASP A 273 -29.14 -28.08 -25.23
CA ASP A 273 -28.40 -27.05 -25.94
C ASP A 273 -27.75 -26.14 -24.90
N PHE A 274 -26.42 -26.15 -24.87
CA PHE A 274 -25.69 -25.10 -24.19
C PHE A 274 -25.65 -23.91 -25.13
N GLU A 275 -26.34 -22.82 -24.79
CA GLU A 275 -26.11 -21.57 -25.49
C GLU A 275 -24.61 -21.24 -25.36
N GLU A 276 -23.91 -21.12 -26.50
CA GLU A 276 -22.51 -20.66 -26.48
C GLU A 276 -22.51 -19.31 -25.76
N ALA A 277 -21.96 -19.27 -24.54
CA ALA A 277 -21.60 -18.00 -23.93
C ALA A 277 -20.76 -17.25 -24.96
N ALA A 278 -21.16 -15.99 -25.25
CA ALA A 278 -20.52 -15.16 -26.26
C ALA A 278 -19.01 -15.35 -26.18
N LYS A 279 -18.35 -15.66 -27.31
CA LYS A 279 -16.92 -15.95 -27.38
C LYS A 279 -16.14 -14.81 -26.71
N GLY A 280 -15.88 -14.93 -25.41
CA GLY A 280 -15.07 -14.00 -24.66
C GLY A 280 -13.64 -14.19 -25.14
N ASP A 281 -12.96 -13.09 -25.44
CA ASP A 281 -11.55 -13.12 -25.82
C ASP A 281 -10.70 -13.02 -24.55
N PRO A 282 -10.01 -14.08 -24.10
CA PRO A 282 -9.12 -14.02 -22.94
C PRO A 282 -8.06 -12.92 -23.06
N GLN A 283 -7.66 -12.60 -24.30
CA GLN A 283 -6.65 -11.58 -24.56
C GLN A 283 -7.12 -10.19 -24.15
N ALA A 284 -8.43 -9.93 -24.10
CA ALA A 284 -8.96 -8.66 -23.64
C ALA A 284 -8.72 -8.46 -22.13
N PHE A 285 -8.84 -9.52 -21.33
CA PHE A 285 -8.56 -9.46 -19.88
C PHE A 285 -7.06 -9.31 -19.63
N GLU A 286 -6.23 -10.10 -20.32
CA GLU A 286 -4.76 -9.99 -20.25
C GLU A 286 -4.27 -8.59 -20.63
N LEU A 287 -4.84 -8.00 -21.69
CA LEU A 287 -4.51 -6.63 -22.12
C LEU A 287 -4.76 -5.60 -21.01
N MET A 288 -5.88 -5.72 -20.28
CA MET A 288 -6.20 -4.81 -19.19
C MET A 288 -5.25 -4.99 -18.01
N ILE A 289 -4.92 -6.24 -17.66
CA ILE A 289 -3.94 -6.57 -16.61
C ILE A 289 -2.58 -5.97 -16.97
N ASP A 290 -2.09 -6.19 -18.19
CA ASP A 290 -0.82 -5.64 -18.69
C ASP A 290 -0.80 -4.11 -18.69
N TRP A 291 -1.89 -3.48 -19.13
CA TRP A 291 -2.02 -2.02 -19.07
C TRP A 291 -1.94 -1.50 -17.64
N ALA A 292 -2.61 -2.18 -16.69
CA ALA A 292 -2.61 -1.79 -15.29
C ALA A 292 -1.21 -1.93 -14.68
N GLU A 293 -0.51 -3.04 -14.89
CA GLU A 293 0.85 -3.25 -14.37
C GLU A 293 1.85 -2.24 -14.94
N ARG A 294 1.77 -1.96 -16.25
CA ARG A 294 2.60 -0.92 -16.88
C ARG A 294 2.29 0.47 -16.32
N SER A 295 1.02 0.75 -16.04
CA SER A 295 0.61 2.04 -15.46
C SER A 295 1.12 2.20 -14.03
N VAL A 296 1.10 1.14 -13.22
CA VAL A 296 1.68 1.10 -11.87
C VAL A 296 3.19 1.37 -11.91
N SER A 297 3.95 0.66 -12.76
CA SER A 297 5.40 0.89 -12.88
C SER A 297 5.72 2.32 -13.33
N LYS A 298 4.99 2.86 -14.32
CA LYS A 298 5.14 4.27 -14.74
C LYS A 298 4.88 5.25 -13.60
N ALA A 299 3.81 5.04 -12.83
CA ALA A 299 3.43 5.96 -11.77
C ALA A 299 4.42 5.94 -10.59
N ILE A 300 4.96 4.76 -10.26
CA ILE A 300 5.86 4.61 -9.11
C ILE A 300 7.30 4.90 -9.50
N LEU A 301 7.81 4.27 -10.55
CA LEU A 301 9.23 4.36 -10.94
C LEU A 301 9.50 5.29 -12.12
N GLY A 302 8.47 5.87 -12.76
CA GLY A 302 8.67 6.70 -13.95
C GLY A 302 9.03 5.93 -15.23
N ALA A 303 9.10 4.59 -15.17
CA ALA A 303 9.48 3.72 -16.29
C ALA A 303 8.69 2.40 -16.29
N THR A 304 8.50 1.78 -17.45
CA THR A 304 7.79 0.49 -17.60
C THR A 304 8.67 -0.74 -17.70
N LEU A 305 9.96 -0.57 -18.02
CA LEU A 305 10.83 -1.67 -18.47
C LEU A 305 11.57 -2.40 -17.33
N THR A 306 11.34 -2.02 -16.08
CA THR A 306 12.08 -2.54 -14.92
C THR A 306 11.62 -3.92 -14.46
N SER A 307 10.47 -4.43 -14.91
CA SER A 307 9.93 -5.76 -14.56
C SER A 307 9.76 -6.72 -15.75
N GLN A 308 9.63 -6.21 -16.98
CA GLN A 308 9.51 -7.02 -18.19
C GLN A 308 10.76 -6.86 -19.05
N ALA A 309 11.78 -7.68 -18.77
CA ALA A 309 12.83 -7.95 -19.76
C ALA A 309 12.20 -8.83 -20.85
N ASP A 310 11.58 -8.19 -21.84
CA ASP A 310 11.12 -8.90 -23.03
C ASP A 310 12.31 -9.61 -23.69
N ARG A 311 12.06 -10.87 -24.08
CA ARG A 311 13.00 -11.78 -24.73
C ARG A 311 13.57 -11.12 -25.99
N GLY A 312 14.71 -10.42 -25.86
CA GLY A 312 15.43 -9.83 -26.99
C GLY A 312 16.12 -8.49 -26.73
N SER A 313 15.92 -7.84 -25.57
CA SER A 313 16.56 -6.54 -25.29
C SER A 313 17.96 -6.68 -24.69
N ASN A 314 18.89 -5.87 -25.19
CA ASN A 314 20.33 -5.88 -24.89
C ASN A 314 20.60 -5.49 -23.42
N THR A 315 20.95 -6.47 -22.58
CA THR A 315 20.92 -6.40 -21.11
C THR A 315 21.81 -5.32 -20.47
N ASN A 316 22.88 -4.89 -21.15
CA ASN A 316 23.83 -3.91 -20.62
C ASN A 316 23.34 -2.47 -20.72
N ALA A 317 22.63 -2.11 -21.81
CA ALA A 317 22.04 -0.78 -21.96
C ALA A 317 20.84 -0.58 -21.02
N LEU A 318 20.11 -1.66 -20.75
CA LEU A 318 18.99 -1.69 -19.83
C LEU A 318 19.44 -1.43 -18.38
N GLY A 319 20.57 -2.03 -17.95
CA GLY A 319 21.12 -1.84 -16.61
C GLY A 319 21.51 -0.39 -16.29
N ASN A 320 22.05 0.34 -17.27
CA ASN A 320 22.43 1.75 -17.09
C ASN A 320 21.20 2.65 -16.98
N VAL A 321 20.22 2.51 -17.88
CA VAL A 321 18.95 3.26 -17.81
C VAL A 321 18.21 2.96 -16.49
N HIS A 322 18.27 1.73 -16.00
CA HIS A 322 17.70 1.37 -14.69
C HIS A 322 18.37 2.08 -13.53
N ASN A 323 19.70 2.22 -13.56
CA ASN A 323 20.42 2.92 -12.51
C ASN A 323 20.12 4.42 -12.55
N ASP A 324 20.06 5.00 -13.75
CA ASP A 324 19.75 6.43 -13.94
C ASP A 324 18.34 6.77 -13.46
N VAL A 325 17.32 5.97 -13.82
CA VAL A 325 15.94 6.15 -13.31
C VAL A 325 15.89 5.96 -11.80
N ARG A 326 16.64 5.00 -11.23
CA ARG A 326 16.71 4.81 -9.79
C ARG A 326 17.35 6.02 -9.08
N ILE A 327 18.34 6.65 -9.71
CA ILE A 327 18.98 7.88 -9.22
C ILE A 327 18.01 9.07 -9.35
N ASP A 328 17.25 9.19 -10.43
CA ASP A 328 16.23 10.24 -10.60
C ASP A 328 15.05 10.08 -9.64
N LEU A 329 14.66 8.85 -9.29
CA LEU A 329 13.61 8.59 -8.30
C LEU A 329 14.04 8.92 -6.87
N ARG A 330 15.35 8.93 -6.64
CA ARG A 330 15.97 9.26 -5.37
C ARG A 330 16.02 10.77 -5.15
N ASP A 331 16.40 11.52 -6.19
CA ASP A 331 16.63 12.97 -6.16
C ASP A 331 15.33 13.79 -6.24
#